data_AF-A0A381RMB2-F1
#
_entry.id   AF-A0A381RMB2-F1
#
_cell.length_a   1.000
_cell.length_b   1.000
_cell.length_c   1.000
_cell.angle_alpha   90.00
_cell.angle_beta   90.00
_cell.angle_gamma   90.00
#
_symmetry.space_group_name_H-M   'P 1'
#
loop_
_entity.id
_entity.type
_entity.pdbx_description
1 polymer ?
#
loop_
_entity_poly.entity_id
_entity_poly.type
_entity_poly.pdbx_seq_one_letter_code
_entity_poly.pdbx_strand_id
1 'polypeptide(L)'
;MRELLNILQQQAELHEHLLSLLQKESEGFGSLRGSELLKLQGEKSRCVRATVQLEKLRIQLVEQYAKSWDTDSRDLTLRVIIGRADDEYSVPLQQCFDRLKLLIAKIREIAEENSMQSSGRLKSVESSLQFISQLQNGPPTYSEAGKIQKRTGTMSRAEV
;
A
#
# COMPACT_ATOMS: atom_id res chain seq x y z
N MET A 1 26.51 14.76 -6.05
CA MET A 1 26.17 13.56 -6.85
C MET A 1 26.14 12.28 -6.03
N ARG A 2 27.21 11.92 -5.30
CA ARG A 2 27.24 10.71 -4.45
C ARG A 2 26.07 10.59 -3.46
N GLU A 3 25.68 11.69 -2.82
CA GLU A 3 24.54 11.71 -1.88
C GLU A 3 23.20 11.38 -2.56
N LEU A 4 22.95 11.94 -3.75
CA LEU A 4 21.75 11.66 -4.54
C LEU A 4 21.69 10.18 -4.94
N LEU A 5 22.83 9.61 -5.37
CA LEU A 5 22.92 8.20 -5.71
C LEU A 5 22.58 7.32 -4.50
N ASN A 6 23.12 7.63 -3.32
CA ASN A 6 22.83 6.89 -2.09
C ASN A 6 21.33 6.95 -1.73
N ILE A 7 20.71 8.15 -1.82
CA ILE A 7 19.26 8.30 -1.58
C ILE A 7 18.46 7.43 -2.56
N LEU A 8 18.79 7.44 -3.85
CA LEU A 8 18.07 6.65 -4.86
C LEU A 8 18.26 5.14 -4.65
N GLN A 9 19.44 4.69 -4.23
CA GLN A 9 19.70 3.30 -3.88
C GLN A 9 18.86 2.86 -2.67
N GLN A 10 18.86 3.65 -1.60
CA GLN A 10 18.03 3.38 -0.41
C GLN A 10 16.54 3.39 -0.75
N GLN A 11 16.10 4.30 -1.63
CA GLN A 11 14.73 4.29 -2.14
C GLN A 11 14.45 2.97 -2.88
N ALA A 12 15.33 2.50 -3.75
CA ALA A 12 15.14 1.24 -4.47
C ALA A 12 15.02 0.05 -3.51
N GLU A 13 15.88 -0.03 -2.49
CA GLU A 13 15.85 -1.06 -1.46
C GLU A 13 14.53 -1.06 -0.66
N LEU A 14 14.04 0.12 -0.27
CA LEU A 14 12.74 0.23 0.39
C LEU A 14 11.60 -0.22 -0.51
N HIS A 15 11.62 0.12 -1.80
CA HIS A 15 10.58 -0.32 -2.74
C HIS A 15 10.64 -1.83 -2.97
N GLU A 16 11.82 -2.44 -3.02
CA GLU A 16 11.96 -3.90 -3.06
C GLU A 16 11.44 -4.58 -1.81
N HIS A 17 11.75 -4.01 -0.65
CA HIS A 17 11.21 -4.52 0.60
C HIS A 17 9.68 -4.42 0.61
N LEU A 18 9.11 -3.29 0.20
CA LEU A 18 7.66 -3.12 0.09
C LEU A 18 7.04 -4.13 -0.88
N LEU A 19 7.66 -4.35 -2.04
CA LEU A 19 7.22 -5.34 -3.00
C LEU A 19 7.20 -6.75 -2.38
N SER A 20 8.25 -7.12 -1.64
CA SER A 20 8.30 -8.41 -0.95
C SER A 20 7.20 -8.58 0.10
N LEU A 21 6.83 -7.49 0.80
CA LEU A 21 5.73 -7.50 1.77
C LEU A 21 4.37 -7.66 1.10
N LEU A 22 4.18 -7.02 -0.06
CA LEU A 22 2.96 -7.15 -0.86
C LEU A 22 2.83 -8.56 -1.48
N GLN A 23 3.96 -9.15 -1.90
CA GLN A 23 4.01 -10.53 -2.36
C GLN A 23 3.66 -11.51 -1.25
N LYS A 24 4.24 -11.34 -0.06
CA LYS A 24 3.87 -12.16 1.12
C LYS A 24 2.38 -12.06 1.48
N GLU A 25 1.77 -10.89 1.31
CA GLU A 25 0.33 -10.72 1.52
C GLU A 25 -0.49 -11.47 0.48
N SER A 26 -0.10 -11.38 -0.80
CA SER A 26 -0.75 -12.09 -1.91
C SER A 26 -0.60 -13.61 -1.80
N GLU A 27 0.59 -14.10 -1.50
CA GLU A 27 0.87 -15.55 -1.33
C GLU A 27 0.24 -16.10 -0.05
N GLY A 28 0.25 -15.31 1.03
CA GLY A 28 -0.36 -15.67 2.31
C GLY A 28 -1.89 -15.58 2.32
N PHE A 29 -2.50 -15.29 1.16
CA PHE A 29 -3.91 -15.04 1.02
C PHE A 29 -4.76 -16.26 1.42
N GLY A 30 -5.37 -16.20 2.61
CA GLY A 30 -6.23 -17.26 3.14
C GLY A 30 -5.51 -18.26 4.05
N SER A 31 -4.18 -18.17 4.14
CA SER A 31 -3.37 -18.93 5.10
C SER A 31 -2.93 -18.09 6.30
N LEU A 32 -2.77 -16.77 6.13
CA LEU A 32 -2.31 -15.88 7.19
C LEU A 32 -3.38 -15.69 8.27
N ARG A 33 -2.96 -15.76 9.53
CA ARG A 33 -3.79 -15.39 10.68
C ARG A 33 -3.94 -13.87 10.75
N GLY A 34 -5.03 -13.40 11.36
CA GLY A 34 -5.29 -11.95 11.50
C GLY A 34 -4.16 -11.20 12.22
N SER A 35 -3.47 -11.83 13.18
CA SER A 35 -2.32 -11.26 13.86
C SER A 35 -1.07 -11.13 12.97
N GLU A 36 -0.88 -12.05 12.03
CA GLU A 36 0.21 -12.00 11.05
C GLU A 36 -0.06 -10.93 9.99
N LEU A 37 -1.32 -10.82 9.54
CA LEU A 37 -1.75 -9.77 8.64
C LEU A 37 -1.57 -8.38 9.29
N LEU A 38 -1.90 -8.23 10.57
CA LEU A 38 -1.70 -6.97 11.30
C LEU A 38 -0.21 -6.59 11.39
N LYS A 39 0.68 -7.56 11.66
CA LYS A 39 2.13 -7.34 11.65
C LYS A 39 2.61 -6.88 10.26
N LEU A 40 2.19 -7.58 9.22
CA LEU A 40 2.54 -7.28 7.84
C LEU A 40 2.05 -5.88 7.41
N GLN A 41 0.86 -5.46 7.86
CA GLN A 41 0.37 -4.10 7.66
C GLN A 41 1.22 -3.05 8.41
N GLY A 42 1.66 -3.38 9.63
CA GLY A 42 2.59 -2.55 10.41
C GLY A 42 3.93 -2.34 9.70
N GLU A 43 4.50 -3.40 9.13
CA GLU A 43 5.75 -3.36 8.36
C GLU A 43 5.60 -2.53 7.09
N LYS A 44 4.54 -2.75 6.30
CA LYS A 44 4.24 -1.93 5.10
C LYS A 44 4.12 -0.46 5.45
N SER A 45 3.41 -0.15 6.54
CA SER A 45 3.25 1.23 7.01
C SER A 45 4.58 1.87 7.40
N ARG A 46 5.51 1.13 8.02
CA ARG A 46 6.87 1.61 8.32
C ARG A 46 7.65 1.87 7.05
N CYS A 47 7.60 0.95 6.10
CA CYS A 47 8.28 1.07 4.81
C CYS A 47 7.81 2.32 4.05
N VAL A 48 6.49 2.53 3.93
CA VAL A 48 5.92 3.72 3.28
C VAL A 48 6.38 5.02 3.96
N ARG A 49 6.39 5.07 5.30
CA ARG A 49 6.89 6.26 6.02
C ARG A 49 8.36 6.54 5.73
N ALA A 50 9.19 5.50 5.71
CA ALA A 50 10.60 5.64 5.37
C ALA A 50 10.80 6.13 3.92
N THR A 51 10.02 5.61 2.97
CA THR A 51 10.06 6.06 1.56
C THR A 51 9.68 7.53 1.44
N VAL A 52 8.63 7.97 2.14
CA VAL A 52 8.21 9.39 2.16
C VAL A 52 9.31 10.28 2.75
N GLN A 53 10.03 9.82 3.77
CA GLN A 53 11.14 10.57 4.35
C GLN A 53 12.32 10.70 3.38
N LEU A 54 12.72 9.61 2.71
CA LEU A 54 13.76 9.66 1.68
C LEU A 54 13.37 10.55 0.51
N GLU A 55 12.11 10.53 0.10
CA GLU A 55 11.62 11.38 -0.99
C GLU A 55 11.72 12.86 -0.65
N LYS A 56 11.42 13.24 0.59
CA LYS A 56 11.63 14.61 1.07
C LYS A 56 13.10 15.02 1.01
N LEU A 57 14.01 14.14 1.44
CA LEU A 57 15.45 14.39 1.37
C LEU A 57 15.93 14.53 -0.08
N ARG A 58 15.42 13.69 -0.98
CA ARG A 58 15.70 13.77 -2.42
C ARG A 58 15.28 15.13 -2.99
N ILE A 59 14.05 15.58 -2.69
CA ILE A 59 13.53 16.87 -3.17
C ILE A 59 14.40 18.02 -2.66
N GLN A 60 14.75 18.03 -1.38
CA GLN A 60 15.63 19.06 -0.79
C GLN A 60 17.02 19.08 -1.46
N LEU A 61 17.59 17.92 -1.75
CA LEU A 61 18.89 17.83 -2.42
C LEU A 61 18.82 18.32 -3.87
N VAL A 62 17.74 17.99 -4.58
CA VAL A 62 17.49 18.48 -5.95
C VAL A 62 17.30 20.00 -5.96
N GLU A 63 16.62 20.58 -4.97
CA GLU A 63 16.50 22.03 -4.82
C GLU A 63 17.85 22.71 -4.57
N GLN A 64 18.76 22.08 -3.83
CA GLN A 64 20.12 22.59 -3.65
C GLN A 64 20.91 22.56 -4.96
N TYR A 65 20.79 21.49 -5.75
CA TYR A 65 21.42 21.42 -7.07
C TYR A 65 20.86 22.46 -8.04
N ALA A 66 19.54 22.68 -8.02
CA ALA A 66 18.88 23.70 -8.83
C ALA A 66 19.45 25.10 -8.55
N LYS A 67 19.60 25.46 -7.27
CA LYS A 67 20.25 26.71 -6.84
C LYS A 67 21.71 26.80 -7.31
N SER A 68 22.47 25.72 -7.20
CA SER A 68 23.88 25.71 -7.62
C SER A 68 24.07 25.81 -9.14
N TRP A 69 23.07 25.41 -9.91
CA TRP A 69 23.08 25.39 -11.38
C TRP A 69 22.28 26.54 -12.00
N ASP A 70 21.84 27.49 -11.18
CA ASP A 70 21.02 28.65 -11.59
C ASP A 70 19.85 28.25 -12.51
N THR A 71 19.19 27.12 -12.17
CA THR A 71 18.07 26.55 -12.93
C THR A 71 16.86 26.45 -12.01
N ASP A 72 15.64 26.59 -12.54
CA ASP A 72 14.45 26.31 -11.74
C ASP A 72 14.41 24.83 -11.33
N SER A 73 14.19 24.59 -10.03
CA SER A 73 13.94 23.28 -9.44
C SER A 73 12.88 22.45 -10.17
N ARG A 74 11.88 23.10 -10.78
CA ARG A 74 10.79 22.42 -11.51
C ARG A 74 11.26 21.81 -12.83
N ASP A 75 12.25 22.43 -13.45
CA ASP A 75 12.82 21.97 -14.72
C ASP A 75 13.94 20.95 -14.50
N LEU A 76 14.43 20.84 -13.26
CA LEU A 76 15.50 19.94 -12.87
C LEU A 76 15.00 18.50 -12.63
N THR A 77 14.65 17.82 -13.72
CA THR A 77 14.28 16.39 -13.67
C THR A 77 15.51 15.49 -13.46
N LEU A 78 15.29 14.28 -12.94
CA LEU A 78 16.38 13.30 -12.75
C LEU A 78 17.14 13.00 -14.05
N ARG A 79 16.46 13.04 -15.20
CA ARG A 79 17.09 12.89 -16.53
C ARG A 79 18.06 14.01 -16.85
N VAL A 80 17.70 15.25 -16.52
CA VAL A 80 18.58 16.42 -16.72
C VAL A 80 19.79 16.32 -15.79
N ILE A 81 19.60 15.87 -14.55
CA ILE A 81 20.69 15.66 -13.59
C ILE A 81 21.65 14.58 -14.10
N ILE A 82 21.13 13.44 -14.59
CA ILE A 82 21.94 12.36 -15.17
C ILE A 82 22.73 12.85 -16.38
N GLY A 83 22.11 13.63 -17.26
CA GLY A 83 22.77 14.15 -18.46
C GLY A 83 23.86 15.21 -18.19
N ARG A 84 23.86 15.82 -16.99
CA ARG A 84 24.89 16.77 -16.56
C ARG A 84 25.92 16.15 -15.60
N ALA A 85 25.71 14.92 -15.16
CA ALA A 85 26.62 14.23 -14.25
C ALA A 85 27.76 13.58 -15.05
N ASP A 86 28.95 13.52 -14.45
CA ASP A 86 30.06 12.76 -15.01
C ASP A 86 29.73 11.27 -15.13
N ASP A 87 30.42 10.56 -16.02
CA ASP A 87 30.21 9.13 -16.30
C ASP A 87 30.27 8.23 -15.05
N GLU A 88 31.04 8.64 -14.04
CA GLU A 88 31.12 7.97 -12.73
C GLU A 88 29.76 7.88 -12.03
N TYR A 89 28.88 8.87 -12.22
CA TYR A 89 27.59 8.99 -11.55
C TYR A 89 26.40 8.85 -12.51
N SER A 90 26.55 9.20 -13.79
CA SER A 90 25.46 9.15 -14.76
C SER A 90 24.92 7.72 -14.95
N VAL A 91 25.81 6.73 -15.10
CA VAL A 91 25.44 5.32 -15.29
C VAL A 91 24.74 4.73 -14.05
N PRO A 92 25.29 4.82 -12.83
CA PRO A 92 24.60 4.31 -11.64
C PRO A 92 23.26 5.01 -11.35
N LEU A 93 23.17 6.32 -11.59
CA LEU A 93 21.92 7.07 -11.41
C LEU A 93 20.84 6.61 -12.39
N GLN A 94 21.22 6.39 -13.65
CA GLN A 94 20.32 5.86 -14.68
C GLN A 94 19.81 4.47 -14.32
N GLN A 95 20.69 3.56 -13.88
CA GLN A 95 20.32 2.22 -13.42
C GLN A 95 19.33 2.27 -12.24
N CYS A 96 19.59 3.13 -11.25
CA CYS A 96 18.68 3.30 -10.11
C CYS A 96 17.32 3.84 -10.55
N PHE A 97 17.30 4.80 -11.46
CA PHE A 97 16.06 5.38 -11.98
C PHE A 97 15.21 4.35 -12.73
N ASP A 98 15.83 3.54 -13.60
CA ASP A 98 15.12 2.51 -14.34
C ASP A 98 14.61 1.40 -13.41
N ARG A 99 15.42 0.99 -12.43
CA ARG A 99 15.01 0.05 -11.37
C ARG A 99 13.83 0.58 -10.58
N LEU A 100 13.86 1.83 -10.13
CA LEU A 100 12.75 2.47 -9.39
C LEU A 100 11.46 2.50 -10.22
N LYS A 101 11.53 2.83 -11.50
CA LYS A 101 10.37 2.78 -12.40
C LYS A 101 9.75 1.38 -12.46
N LEU A 102 10.57 0.37 -12.66
CA LEU A 102 10.12 -1.02 -12.70
C LEU A 102 9.48 -1.45 -11.38
N LEU A 103 10.10 -1.11 -10.25
CA LEU A 103 9.57 -1.42 -8.92
C LEU A 103 8.23 -0.75 -8.65
N ILE A 104 8.10 0.55 -8.96
CA ILE A 104 6.85 1.29 -8.78
C ILE A 104 5.72 0.68 -9.63
N ALA A 105 6.01 0.28 -10.87
CA ALA A 105 5.03 -0.38 -11.72
C ALA A 105 4.55 -1.70 -11.09
N LYS A 106 5.48 -2.56 -10.67
CA LYS A 106 5.16 -3.83 -10.00
C LYS A 106 4.38 -3.65 -8.70
N ILE A 107 4.78 -2.68 -7.87
CA ILE A 107 4.10 -2.36 -6.61
C ILE A 107 2.65 -1.95 -6.86
N ARG A 108 2.39 -1.13 -7.89
CA ARG A 108 1.02 -0.72 -8.24
C ARG A 108 0.16 -1.90 -8.67
N GLU A 109 0.71 -2.77 -9.52
CA GLU A 109 0.01 -3.97 -10.00
C GLU A 109 -0.39 -4.88 -8.85
N ILE A 110 0.56 -5.26 -7.98
CA ILE A 110 0.27 -6.17 -6.87
C ILE A 110 -0.59 -5.51 -5.78
N ALA A 111 -0.45 -4.20 -5.54
CA ALA A 111 -1.28 -3.49 -4.58
C ALA A 111 -2.74 -3.43 -5.05
N GLU A 112 -2.98 -3.25 -6.35
CA GLU A 112 -4.32 -3.28 -6.93
C GLU A 112 -4.94 -4.68 -6.82
N GLU A 113 -4.16 -5.72 -7.12
CA GLU A 113 -4.60 -7.10 -6.96
C GLU A 113 -4.97 -7.41 -5.50
N ASN A 114 -4.08 -7.10 -4.55
CA ASN A 114 -4.33 -7.32 -3.13
C ASN A 114 -5.56 -6.54 -2.63
N SER A 115 -5.78 -5.32 -3.15
CA SER A 115 -6.96 -4.50 -2.85
C SER A 115 -8.25 -5.17 -3.33
N MET A 116 -8.26 -5.63 -4.59
CA MET A 116 -9.40 -6.32 -5.19
C MET A 116 -9.75 -7.60 -4.42
N GLN A 117 -8.73 -8.41 -4.13
CA GLN A 117 -8.85 -9.65 -3.37
C GLN A 117 -9.39 -9.41 -1.94
N SER A 118 -8.88 -8.39 -1.25
CA SER A 118 -9.33 -8.02 0.10
C SER A 118 -10.79 -7.52 0.11
N SER A 119 -11.14 -6.66 -0.84
CA SER A 119 -12.51 -6.14 -1.02
C SER A 119 -13.51 -7.25 -1.29
N GLY A 120 -13.18 -8.20 -2.19
CA GLY A 120 -14.03 -9.35 -2.49
C GLY A 120 -14.31 -10.21 -1.26
N ARG A 121 -13.31 -10.42 -0.39
CA ARG A 121 -13.47 -11.20 0.85
C ARG A 121 -14.35 -10.49 1.87
N LEU A 122 -14.15 -9.18 2.08
CA LEU A 122 -14.99 -8.43 3.01
C LEU A 122 -16.47 -8.49 2.60
N LYS A 123 -16.76 -8.37 1.30
CA LYS A 123 -18.12 -8.55 0.77
C LYS A 123 -18.68 -9.95 1.02
N SER A 124 -17.85 -10.99 0.88
CA SER A 124 -18.25 -12.38 1.15
C SER A 124 -18.55 -12.63 2.63
N VAL A 125 -17.71 -12.10 3.53
CA VAL A 125 -17.91 -12.14 4.98
C VAL A 125 -19.18 -11.39 5.37
N GLU A 126 -19.38 -10.19 4.84
CA GLU A 126 -20.60 -9.40 5.06
C GLU A 126 -21.85 -10.15 4.59
N SER A 127 -21.81 -10.76 3.40
CA SER A 127 -22.92 -11.55 2.86
C SER A 127 -23.23 -12.78 3.74
N SER A 128 -22.20 -13.44 4.26
CA SER A 128 -22.34 -14.58 5.16
C SER A 128 -22.92 -14.15 6.52
N LEU A 129 -22.52 -13.00 7.05
CA LEU A 129 -23.10 -12.42 8.27
C LEU A 129 -24.57 -12.04 8.07
N GLN A 130 -24.92 -11.43 6.94
CA GLN A 130 -26.30 -11.12 6.59
C GLN A 130 -27.16 -12.40 6.51
N PHE A 131 -26.64 -13.45 5.87
CA PHE A 131 -27.32 -14.74 5.77
C PHE A 131 -27.54 -15.40 7.16
N ILE A 132 -26.50 -15.43 8.01
CA ILE A 132 -26.62 -15.96 9.38
C ILE A 132 -27.63 -15.14 10.20
N SER A 133 -27.61 -13.81 10.07
CA SER A 133 -28.58 -12.93 10.73
C SER A 133 -30.01 -13.22 10.28
N GLN A 134 -30.23 -13.46 8.98
CA GLN A 134 -31.55 -13.85 8.45
C GLN A 134 -32.02 -15.20 9.01
N LEU A 135 -31.13 -16.19 9.12
CA LEU A 135 -31.46 -17.50 9.72
C LEU A 135 -31.82 -17.39 11.21
N GLN A 136 -31.09 -16.57 11.97
CA GLN A 136 -31.35 -16.38 13.41
C GLN A 136 -32.69 -15.69 13.69
N ASN A 137 -33.15 -14.84 12.79
CA ASN A 137 -34.46 -14.18 12.92
C ASN A 137 -35.64 -15.13 12.66
N GLY A 138 -35.38 -16.37 12.20
CA GLY A 138 -36.39 -17.38 11.92
C GLY A 138 -37.36 -16.97 10.80
N PRO A 139 -38.15 -17.91 10.25
CA PRO A 139 -39.24 -17.54 9.36
C PRO A 139 -40.23 -16.64 10.11
N PRO A 140 -40.75 -15.58 9.46
CA PRO A 140 -41.69 -14.70 10.11
C PRO A 140 -42.93 -15.48 10.53
N THR A 141 -43.23 -15.44 11.82
CA THR A 141 -44.35 -16.18 12.40
C THR A 141 -45.59 -15.27 12.39
N TYR A 142 -46.75 -15.84 12.12
CA TYR A 142 -48.02 -15.12 12.25
C TYR A 142 -48.24 -14.80 13.73
N SER A 143 -48.52 -13.54 14.04
CA SER A 143 -48.97 -13.13 15.37
C SER A 143 -50.42 -13.59 15.59
N GLU A 144 -50.85 -13.59 16.85
CA GLU A 144 -52.22 -13.95 17.27
C GLU A 144 -53.31 -13.08 16.59
N ALA A 145 -52.92 -11.91 16.07
CA ALA A 145 -53.78 -11.00 15.29
C ALA A 145 -53.73 -11.24 13.76
N GLY A 146 -53.11 -12.33 13.30
CA GLY A 146 -52.98 -12.66 11.87
C GLY A 146 -52.00 -11.77 11.10
N LYS A 147 -51.12 -11.01 11.78
CA LYS A 147 -50.13 -10.15 11.14
C LYS A 147 -48.75 -10.82 11.13
N ILE A 148 -48.00 -10.65 10.04
CA ILE A 148 -46.64 -11.19 9.89
C ILE A 148 -45.72 -10.41 10.84
N GLN A 149 -45.24 -11.04 11.91
CA GLN A 149 -44.28 -10.44 12.84
C GLN A 149 -42.86 -10.73 12.34
N LYS A 150 -42.14 -9.71 11.88
CA LYS A 150 -40.69 -9.83 11.70
C LYS A 150 -40.06 -9.85 13.09
N ARG A 151 -39.41 -10.95 13.48
CA ARG A 151 -38.57 -10.96 14.68
C ARG A 151 -37.40 -10.01 14.42
N THR A 152 -37.39 -8.87 15.12
CA THR A 152 -36.19 -8.04 15.26
C THR A 152 -35.33 -8.70 16.33
N GLY A 153 -34.32 -9.46 15.94
CA GLY A 153 -33.31 -9.95 16.87
C GLY A 153 -32.63 -8.76 17.56
N THR A 154 -32.94 -8.53 18.83
CA THR A 154 -32.28 -7.52 19.65
C THR A 154 -30.87 -8.03 19.94
N MET A 155 -29.86 -7.47 19.28
CA MET A 155 -28.48 -7.66 19.71
C MET A 155 -28.31 -6.94 21.07
N SER A 156 -28.45 -7.69 22.16
CA SER A 156 -27.90 -7.28 23.45
C SER A 156 -26.38 -7.26 23.32
N ARG A 157 -25.83 -6.06 23.13
CA ARG A 157 -24.39 -5.81 23.21
C ARG A 157 -23.97 -6.12 24.65
N ALA A 158 -23.35 -7.28 24.87
CA ALA A 158 -22.72 -7.59 26.15
C ALA A 158 -21.52 -6.64 26.32
N GLU A 159 -21.59 -5.77 27.33
CA GLU A 159 -20.46 -5.02 27.84
C GLU A 159 -19.57 -5.98 28.64
N VAL A 160 -18.33 -6.18 28.18
CA VAL A 160 -17.17 -6.63 28.99
C VAL A 160 -15.95 -5.90 28.50
#